data_AF-A0A7X1U0J8-F1
#
_entry.id   AF-A0A7X1U0J8-F1
#
_cell.length_a   1.000
_cell.length_b   1.000
_cell.length_c   1.000
_cell.angle_alpha   90.00
_cell.angle_beta   90.00
_cell.angle_gamma   90.00
#
_symmetry.space_group_name_H-M   'P 1'
#
loop_
_entity.id
_entity.type
_entity.pdbx_description
1 polymer ?
#
loop_
_entity_poly.entity_id
_entity_poly.type
_entity_poly.pdbx_seq_one_letter_code
_entity_poly.pdbx_strand_id
1 'polypeptide(L)'
;MSARAVNLTILVLVTVEFVSGFAGFLVGTPDGRWVFWVHAVGGLTLALLVPWKTAIALRSFARRRWGAWAALPILLSLLFLGSLVSGILWSTAGLPRIAIPLYGEITGLTMHVILSLAILMPLVLHVVLRWFPPRKDDFLARRQALRALAGAFAGAIIWQTSEGLSALASLSGADRRFTGSREEGSFTGNAHPVTNWFLDKT
;
A
#
# COMPACT_ATOMS: atom_id res chain seq x y z
N MET A 1 -7.76 -18.21 11.32
CA MET A 1 -8.98 -17.68 10.65
C MET A 1 -9.39 -18.67 9.56
N SER A 2 -10.68 -18.75 9.21
CA SER A 2 -11.10 -19.51 8.02
C SER A 2 -10.55 -18.85 6.76
N ALA A 3 -10.36 -19.61 5.67
CA ALA A 3 -9.87 -19.05 4.41
C ALA A 3 -10.79 -17.95 3.87
N ARG A 4 -12.11 -18.13 4.04
CA ARG A 4 -13.14 -17.14 3.69
C ARG A 4 -12.96 -15.83 4.45
N ALA A 5 -12.81 -15.90 5.78
CA ALA A 5 -12.61 -14.71 6.60
C ALA A 5 -11.35 -13.95 6.21
N VAL A 6 -10.22 -14.65 5.99
CA VAL A 6 -8.97 -14.00 5.54
C VAL A 6 -9.16 -13.29 4.20
N ASN A 7 -9.74 -13.97 3.21
CA ASN A 7 -9.95 -13.37 1.88
C ASN A 7 -10.90 -12.17 1.93
N LEU A 8 -11.95 -12.23 2.76
CA LEU A 8 -12.87 -11.12 2.93
C LEU A 8 -12.21 -9.93 3.63
N THR A 9 -11.45 -10.19 4.71
CA THR A 9 -10.67 -9.14 5.39
C THR A 9 -9.68 -8.49 4.44
N ILE A 10 -8.97 -9.27 3.61
CA ILE A 10 -8.07 -8.74 2.59
C ILE A 10 -8.84 -7.88 1.57
N LEU A 11 -9.98 -8.35 1.08
CA LEU A 11 -10.77 -7.59 0.11
C LEU A 11 -11.24 -6.24 0.69
N VAL A 12 -11.72 -6.23 1.94
CA VAL A 12 -12.13 -5.02 2.64
C VAL A 12 -10.93 -4.08 2.82
N LEU A 13 -9.81 -4.58 3.35
CA LEU A 13 -8.61 -3.78 3.57
C LEU A 13 -8.08 -3.20 2.26
N VAL A 14 -7.94 -4.00 1.20
CA VAL A 14 -7.49 -3.51 -0.10
C VAL A 14 -8.43 -2.43 -0.66
N THR A 15 -9.74 -2.56 -0.43
CA THR A 15 -10.71 -1.51 -0.81
C THR A 15 -10.45 -0.23 -0.02
N VAL A 16 -10.24 -0.32 1.30
CA VAL A 16 -9.88 0.82 2.15
C VAL A 16 -8.56 1.45 1.71
N GLU A 17 -7.56 0.65 1.34
CA GLU A 17 -6.26 1.13 0.85
C GLU A 17 -6.39 1.92 -0.46
N PHE A 18 -7.19 1.42 -1.42
CA PHE A 18 -7.43 2.15 -2.67
C PHE A 18 -8.19 3.45 -2.44
N VAL A 19 -9.24 3.42 -1.61
CA VAL A 19 -10.03 4.62 -1.31
C VAL A 19 -9.20 5.66 -0.56
N SER A 20 -8.44 5.25 0.46
CA SER A 20 -7.58 6.14 1.25
C SER A 20 -6.40 6.66 0.44
N GLY A 21 -5.78 5.83 -0.41
CA GLY A 21 -4.70 6.24 -1.30
C GLY A 21 -5.17 7.26 -2.33
N PHE A 22 -6.34 7.06 -2.93
CA PHE A 22 -6.96 8.04 -3.81
C PHE A 22 -7.34 9.33 -3.08
N ALA A 23 -7.97 9.22 -1.90
CA ALA A 23 -8.34 10.37 -1.08
C ALA A 23 -7.11 11.19 -0.63
N GLY A 24 -5.94 10.57 -0.48
CA GLY A 24 -4.68 11.25 -0.19
C GLY A 24 -4.30 12.31 -1.23
N PHE A 25 -4.70 12.15 -2.49
CA PHE A 25 -4.49 13.16 -3.53
C PHE A 25 -5.42 14.38 -3.40
N LEU A 26 -6.51 14.24 -2.63
CA LEU A 26 -7.51 15.29 -2.42
C LEU A 26 -7.28 16.06 -1.10
N VAL A 27 -6.29 15.63 -0.29
CA VAL A 27 -6.05 16.16 1.05
C VAL A 27 -4.67 16.82 1.13
N GLY A 28 -4.66 18.13 1.39
CA GLY A 28 -3.43 18.91 1.56
C GLY A 28 -3.26 19.60 2.92
N THR A 29 -4.30 19.55 3.78
CA THR A 29 -4.31 20.26 5.08
C THR A 29 -4.16 19.29 6.27
N PRO A 30 -3.63 19.76 7.41
CA PRO A 30 -3.42 18.92 8.59
C PRO A 30 -4.69 18.27 9.15
N ASP A 31 -5.87 18.85 8.92
CA ASP A 31 -7.14 18.30 9.39
C ASP A 31 -7.50 16.97 8.71
N GLY A 32 -7.00 16.75 7.49
CA GLY A 32 -7.21 15.50 6.75
C GLY A 32 -6.12 14.43 6.97
N ARG A 33 -5.16 14.66 7.87
CA ARG A 33 -4.02 13.73 8.08
C ARG A 33 -4.43 12.30 8.44
N TRP A 34 -5.62 12.13 9.03
CA TRP A 34 -6.16 10.83 9.41
C TRP A 34 -6.33 9.89 8.20
N VAL A 35 -6.50 10.41 6.99
CA VAL A 35 -6.56 9.61 5.75
C VAL A 35 -5.24 8.84 5.56
N PHE A 36 -4.11 9.52 5.79
CA PHE A 36 -2.78 8.91 5.69
C PHE A 36 -2.51 7.94 6.84
N TRP A 37 -3.07 8.16 8.02
CA TRP A 37 -3.01 7.20 9.12
C TRP A 37 -3.78 5.92 8.78
N VAL A 38 -5.00 6.05 8.25
CA VAL A 38 -5.81 4.91 7.82
C VAL A 38 -5.06 4.11 6.75
N HIS A 39 -4.49 4.79 5.76
CA HIS A 39 -3.70 4.17 4.70
C HIS A 39 -2.46 3.43 5.26
N ALA A 40 -1.63 4.10 6.08
CA ALA A 40 -0.43 3.49 6.64
C ALA A 40 -0.76 2.27 7.52
N VAL A 41 -1.75 2.40 8.41
CA VAL A 41 -2.18 1.33 9.31
C VAL A 41 -2.83 0.18 8.53
N GLY A 42 -3.68 0.49 7.56
CA GLY A 42 -4.37 -0.51 6.75
C GLY A 42 -3.40 -1.31 5.88
N GLY A 43 -2.42 -0.66 5.24
CA GLY A 43 -1.38 -1.29 4.45
C GLY A 43 -0.50 -2.24 5.28
N LEU A 44 -0.09 -1.83 6.49
CA LEU A 44 0.67 -2.70 7.40
C LEU A 44 -0.19 -3.83 7.99
N THR A 45 -1.47 -3.57 8.27
CA THR A 45 -2.42 -4.61 8.67
C THR A 45 -2.59 -5.65 7.55
N LEU A 46 -2.64 -5.21 6.30
CA LEU A 46 -2.72 -6.08 5.13
C LEU A 46 -1.44 -6.92 4.98
N ALA A 47 -0.26 -6.34 5.23
CA ALA A 47 1.01 -7.05 5.26
C ALA A 47 1.02 -8.18 6.31
N LEU A 48 0.43 -7.95 7.49
CA LEU A 48 0.27 -8.98 8.52
C LEU A 48 -0.57 -10.17 8.03
N LEU A 49 -1.48 -10.01 7.08
CA LEU A 49 -2.29 -11.13 6.56
C LEU A 49 -1.58 -11.99 5.51
N VAL A 50 -0.40 -11.57 5.02
CA VAL A 50 0.36 -12.27 3.98
C VAL A 50 0.65 -13.73 4.36
N PRO A 51 1.15 -14.08 5.57
CA PRO A 51 1.44 -15.47 5.91
C PRO A 51 0.21 -16.39 5.81
N TRP A 52 -0.94 -15.90 6.28
CA TRP A 52 -2.22 -16.63 6.19
C TRP A 52 -2.65 -16.80 4.72
N LYS A 53 -2.53 -15.75 3.92
CA LYS A 53 -2.86 -15.78 2.48
C LYS A 53 -1.95 -16.75 1.73
N THR A 54 -0.66 -16.76 2.04
CA THR A 54 0.34 -17.66 1.46
C THR A 54 0.01 -19.11 1.81
N ALA A 55 -0.28 -19.42 3.08
CA ALA A 55 -0.69 -20.76 3.47
C ALA A 55 -1.96 -21.25 2.74
N ILE A 56 -2.94 -20.35 2.51
CA ILE A 56 -4.14 -20.66 1.71
C ILE A 56 -3.77 -20.91 0.25
N ALA A 57 -2.90 -20.08 -0.33
CA ALA A 57 -2.46 -20.19 -1.73
C ALA A 57 -1.69 -21.49 -1.96
N LEU A 58 -0.73 -21.83 -1.10
CA LEU A 58 0.06 -23.07 -1.19
C LEU A 58 -0.84 -24.31 -1.12
N ARG A 59 -1.80 -24.36 -0.19
CA ARG A 59 -2.80 -25.44 -0.13
C ARG A 59 -3.71 -25.50 -1.36
N SER A 60 -3.93 -24.38 -2.05
CA SER A 60 -4.68 -24.34 -3.30
C SER A 60 -3.84 -24.86 -4.46
N PHE A 61 -2.56 -24.50 -4.53
CA PHE A 61 -1.62 -24.96 -5.56
C PHE A 61 -1.26 -26.45 -5.41
N ALA A 62 -1.18 -26.97 -4.19
CA ALA A 62 -0.96 -28.41 -3.97
C ALA A 62 -2.11 -29.28 -4.51
N ARG A 63 -3.35 -28.74 -4.57
CA ARG A 63 -4.54 -29.47 -5.02
C ARG A 63 -4.88 -29.29 -6.50
N ARG A 64 -4.24 -28.36 -7.20
CA ARG A 64 -4.54 -28.03 -8.59
C ARG A 64 -3.23 -27.98 -9.38
N ARG A 65 -3.18 -28.62 -10.56
CA ARG A 65 -2.01 -28.56 -11.44
C ARG A 65 -1.61 -27.11 -11.71
N TRP A 66 -0.31 -26.83 -11.63
CA TRP A 66 0.25 -25.53 -11.97
C TRP A 66 -0.03 -25.26 -13.46
N GLY A 67 -0.56 -24.08 -13.77
CA GLY A 67 -0.95 -23.68 -15.12
C GLY A 67 -1.24 -22.19 -15.17
N ALA A 68 -1.77 -21.68 -16.29
CA ALA A 68 -2.06 -20.24 -16.49
C ALA A 68 -2.84 -19.59 -15.33
N TRP A 69 -3.66 -20.37 -14.64
CA TRP A 69 -4.45 -19.98 -13.46
C TRP A 69 -3.63 -19.59 -12.22
N ALA A 70 -2.34 -19.93 -12.16
CA ALA A 70 -1.42 -19.55 -11.09
C ALA A 70 -0.75 -18.19 -11.33
N ALA A 71 -0.69 -17.73 -12.58
CA ALA A 71 -0.04 -16.47 -12.95
C ALA A 71 -0.71 -15.27 -12.27
N LEU A 72 -2.04 -15.24 -12.23
CA LEU A 72 -2.79 -14.09 -11.70
C LEU A 72 -2.57 -13.86 -10.18
N PRO A 73 -2.67 -14.87 -9.29
CA PRO A 73 -2.30 -14.70 -7.87
C PRO A 73 -0.83 -14.35 -7.65
N ILE A 74 0.09 -14.88 -8.47
CA ILE A 74 1.52 -14.57 -8.37
C ILE A 74 1.75 -13.11 -8.74
N LEU A 75 1.21 -12.66 -9.88
CA LEU A 75 1.28 -11.27 -10.32
C LEU A 75 0.74 -10.32 -9.24
N LEU A 76 -0.44 -10.60 -8.68
CA LEU A 76 -1.01 -9.82 -7.59
C LEU A 76 -0.11 -9.76 -6.36
N SER A 77 0.53 -10.89 -6.02
CA SER A 77 1.45 -10.95 -4.88
C SER A 77 2.70 -10.10 -5.14
N LEU A 78 3.28 -10.17 -6.34
CA LEU A 78 4.44 -9.38 -6.74
C LEU A 78 4.13 -7.88 -6.76
N LEU A 79 3.00 -7.49 -7.36
CA LEU A 79 2.56 -6.10 -7.40
C LEU A 79 2.29 -5.55 -6.00
N PHE A 80 1.59 -6.32 -5.16
CA PHE A 80 1.35 -5.95 -3.76
C PHE A 80 2.66 -5.78 -2.99
N LEU A 81 3.59 -6.74 -3.08
CA LEU A 81 4.89 -6.64 -2.40
C LEU A 81 5.72 -5.47 -2.92
N GLY A 82 5.74 -5.24 -4.23
CA GLY A 82 6.42 -4.10 -4.83
C GLY A 82 5.84 -2.76 -4.36
N SER A 83 4.50 -2.64 -4.35
CA SER A 83 3.81 -1.47 -3.80
C SER A 83 4.14 -1.28 -2.31
N LEU A 84 4.03 -2.32 -1.49
CA LEU A 84 4.33 -2.25 -0.06
C LEU A 84 5.78 -1.83 0.21
N VAL A 85 6.75 -2.46 -0.47
CA VAL A 85 8.18 -2.16 -0.29
C VAL A 85 8.50 -0.74 -0.76
N SER A 86 8.01 -0.33 -1.93
CA SER A 86 8.23 1.05 -2.42
C SER A 86 7.60 2.09 -1.48
N GLY A 87 6.41 1.82 -0.93
CA GLY A 87 5.75 2.68 0.05
C GLY A 87 6.56 2.82 1.35
N ILE A 88 7.01 1.70 1.93
CA ILE A 88 7.83 1.68 3.16
C ILE A 88 9.17 2.38 2.93
N LEU A 89 9.86 2.09 1.83
CA LEU A 89 11.16 2.70 1.54
C LEU A 89 11.01 4.20 1.25
N TRP A 90 9.95 4.62 0.58
CA TRP A 90 9.65 6.04 0.39
C TRP A 90 9.36 6.74 1.72
N SER A 91 8.54 6.14 2.58
CA SER A 91 8.11 6.75 3.84
C SER A 91 9.22 6.82 4.90
N THR A 92 10.16 5.88 4.88
CA THR A 92 11.24 5.80 5.89
C THR A 92 12.58 6.35 5.37
N ALA A 93 13.02 5.94 4.19
CA ALA A 93 14.37 6.22 3.70
C ALA A 93 14.44 7.22 2.54
N GLY A 94 13.31 7.49 1.87
CA GLY A 94 13.25 8.39 0.71
C GLY A 94 14.04 7.85 -0.47
N LEU A 95 13.45 6.87 -1.18
CA LEU A 95 14.08 6.25 -2.35
C LEU A 95 14.63 7.30 -3.33
N PRO A 96 15.83 7.06 -3.89
CA PRO A 96 16.41 7.95 -4.89
C PRO A 96 15.51 8.01 -6.12
N ARG A 97 15.57 9.14 -6.81
CA ARG A 97 14.88 9.32 -8.07
C ARG A 97 15.48 8.41 -9.13
N ILE A 98 14.61 7.84 -9.97
CA ILE A 98 15.03 6.97 -11.06
C ILE A 98 14.73 7.70 -12.36
N ALA A 99 15.77 8.00 -13.13
CA ALA A 99 15.63 8.54 -14.47
C ALA A 99 15.14 7.45 -15.43
N ILE A 100 14.00 7.68 -16.07
CA ILE A 100 13.45 6.84 -17.11
C ILE A 100 13.65 7.57 -18.45
N PRO A 101 14.36 6.96 -19.41
CA PRO A 101 14.49 7.54 -20.75
C PRO A 101 13.12 7.93 -21.31
N LEU A 102 13.01 9.15 -21.83
CA LEU A 102 11.78 9.74 -22.41
C LEU A 102 10.64 10.11 -21.43
N TYR A 103 10.69 9.69 -20.17
CA TYR A 103 9.61 9.93 -19.19
C TYR A 103 10.03 10.76 -17.97
N GLY A 104 11.29 11.22 -17.94
CA GLY A 104 11.82 12.04 -16.86
C GLY A 104 12.18 11.23 -15.61
N GLU A 105 12.09 11.84 -14.44
CA GLU A 105 12.41 11.20 -13.17
C GLU A 105 11.14 10.71 -12.45
N ILE A 106 11.17 9.49 -11.94
CA ILE A 106 10.13 8.98 -11.05
C ILE A 106 10.64 8.89 -9.61
N THR A 107 9.75 9.16 -8.66
CA THR A 107 10.03 9.03 -7.23
C THR A 107 9.58 7.67 -6.71
N GLY A 108 10.02 7.31 -5.50
CA GLY A 108 9.49 6.13 -4.79
C GLY A 108 7.97 6.19 -4.58
N LEU A 109 7.42 7.39 -4.35
CA LEU A 109 5.97 7.59 -4.27
C LEU A 109 5.29 7.29 -5.61
N THR A 110 5.83 7.80 -6.71
CA THR A 110 5.32 7.52 -8.06
C THR A 110 5.35 6.02 -8.36
N MET A 111 6.42 5.32 -7.99
CA MET A 111 6.54 3.87 -8.13
C MET A 111 5.46 3.13 -7.31
N HIS A 112 5.25 3.51 -6.05
CA HIS A 112 4.18 2.98 -5.21
C HIS A 112 2.80 3.16 -5.84
N VAL A 113 2.51 4.33 -6.41
CA VAL A 113 1.24 4.63 -7.08
C VAL A 113 1.06 3.78 -8.33
N ILE A 114 2.07 3.72 -9.23
CA ILE A 114 2.00 2.92 -10.47
C ILE A 114 1.75 1.44 -10.14
N LEU A 115 2.50 0.88 -9.19
CA LEU A 115 2.35 -0.51 -8.79
C LEU A 115 0.96 -0.76 -8.17
N SER A 116 0.46 0.17 -7.36
CA SER A 116 -0.88 0.07 -6.77
C SER A 116 -1.98 0.13 -7.81
N LEU A 117 -1.90 1.05 -8.79
CA LEU A 117 -2.86 1.11 -9.88
C LEU A 117 -2.82 -0.15 -10.75
N ALA A 118 -1.63 -0.72 -10.99
CA ALA A 118 -1.47 -1.97 -11.72
C ALA A 118 -2.14 -3.17 -11.04
N ILE A 119 -2.43 -3.11 -9.73
CA ILE A 119 -3.17 -4.16 -9.00
C ILE A 119 -4.65 -4.19 -9.39
N LEU A 120 -5.27 -3.05 -9.74
CA LEU A 120 -6.74 -2.94 -9.89
C LEU A 120 -7.31 -3.95 -10.90
N MET A 121 -6.80 -3.94 -12.14
CA MET A 121 -7.27 -4.84 -13.19
C MET A 121 -7.11 -6.33 -12.84
N PRO A 122 -5.91 -6.83 -12.47
CA PRO A 122 -5.76 -8.23 -12.11
C PRO A 122 -6.55 -8.60 -10.85
N LEU A 123 -6.77 -7.67 -9.92
CA LEU A 123 -7.56 -7.93 -8.72
C LEU A 123 -9.04 -8.11 -9.06
N VAL A 124 -9.62 -7.21 -9.87
CA VAL A 124 -11.01 -7.34 -10.33
C VAL A 124 -11.20 -8.66 -11.06
N LEU A 125 -10.31 -8.98 -11.99
CA LEU A 125 -10.34 -10.25 -12.71
C LEU A 125 -10.25 -11.45 -11.74
N HIS A 126 -9.35 -11.37 -10.75
CA HIS A 126 -9.20 -12.42 -9.76
C HIS A 126 -10.48 -12.62 -8.94
N VAL A 127 -11.08 -11.53 -8.46
CA VAL A 127 -12.30 -11.54 -7.66
C VAL A 127 -13.48 -12.09 -8.47
N VAL A 128 -13.64 -11.69 -9.73
CA VAL A 128 -14.70 -12.21 -10.62
C VAL A 128 -14.53 -13.71 -10.87
N LEU A 129 -13.31 -14.15 -11.21
CA LEU A 129 -13.02 -15.56 -11.51
C LEU A 129 -13.02 -16.48 -10.26
N ARG A 130 -12.83 -15.91 -9.07
CA ARG A 130 -12.68 -16.65 -7.80
C ARG A 130 -13.69 -16.21 -6.76
N TRP A 131 -14.83 -15.68 -7.19
CA TRP A 131 -15.82 -15.11 -6.29
C TRP A 131 -16.26 -16.12 -5.23
N PHE A 132 -16.36 -15.66 -3.99
CA PHE A 132 -16.94 -16.42 -2.89
C PHE A 132 -17.98 -15.54 -2.20
N PRO A 133 -19.26 -15.94 -2.16
CA PRO A 133 -20.30 -15.10 -1.55
C PRO A 133 -20.06 -14.99 -0.04
N PRO A 134 -19.94 -13.78 0.53
CA PRO A 134 -19.78 -13.61 1.97
C PRO A 134 -21.04 -14.07 2.72
N ARG A 135 -20.89 -14.54 3.98
CA ARG A 135 -22.01 -14.88 4.87
C ARG A 135 -22.15 -13.83 5.95
N LYS A 136 -23.36 -13.64 6.49
CA LYS A 136 -23.62 -12.68 7.58
C LYS A 136 -22.70 -12.91 8.79
N ASP A 137 -22.44 -14.16 9.13
CA ASP A 137 -21.56 -14.55 10.24
C ASP A 137 -20.09 -14.16 10.02
N ASP A 138 -19.65 -13.96 8.77
CA ASP A 138 -18.30 -13.50 8.48
C ASP A 138 -18.07 -12.05 8.94
N PHE A 139 -19.14 -11.24 9.03
CA PHE A 139 -19.11 -9.85 9.49
C PHE A 139 -19.57 -9.66 10.93
N LEU A 140 -20.63 -10.38 11.34
CA LEU A 140 -21.32 -10.12 12.62
C LEU A 140 -20.74 -10.90 13.80
N ALA A 141 -19.79 -11.82 13.57
CA ALA A 141 -19.19 -12.58 14.66
C ALA A 141 -18.24 -11.70 15.49
N ARG A 142 -18.48 -11.60 16.81
CA ARG A 142 -17.62 -10.92 17.80
C ARG A 142 -16.14 -11.25 17.64
N ARG A 143 -15.83 -12.51 17.35
CA ARG A 143 -14.45 -12.98 17.15
C ARG A 143 -13.77 -12.35 15.93
N GLN A 144 -14.52 -12.07 14.85
CA GLN A 144 -13.96 -11.43 13.66
C GLN A 144 -13.75 -9.94 13.89
N ALA A 145 -14.69 -9.26 14.57
CA ALA A 145 -14.51 -7.88 14.98
C ALA A 145 -13.25 -7.72 15.86
N LEU A 146 -13.06 -8.59 16.87
CA LEU A 146 -11.87 -8.57 17.71
C LEU A 146 -10.57 -8.81 16.93
N ARG A 147 -10.59 -9.69 15.92
CA ARG A 147 -9.42 -9.93 15.06
C ARG A 147 -9.11 -8.73 14.15
N ALA A 148 -10.14 -8.10 13.60
CA ALA A 148 -9.97 -6.89 12.79
C ALA A 148 -9.39 -5.75 13.63
N LEU A 149 -9.93 -5.53 14.83
CA LEU A 149 -9.41 -4.55 15.78
C LEU A 149 -7.97 -4.86 16.21
N ALA A 150 -7.68 -6.12 16.54
CA ALA A 150 -6.32 -6.54 16.89
C ALA A 150 -5.34 -6.36 15.72
N GLY A 151 -5.77 -6.66 14.48
CA GLY A 151 -4.99 -6.42 13.28
C GLY A 151 -4.68 -4.94 13.07
N ALA A 152 -5.71 -4.09 13.14
CA ALA A 152 -5.55 -2.63 13.02
C ALA A 152 -4.64 -2.06 14.12
N PHE A 153 -4.80 -2.53 15.36
CA PHE A 153 -3.94 -2.13 16.48
C PHE A 153 -2.48 -2.57 16.26
N ALA A 154 -2.25 -3.79 15.78
CA ALA A 154 -0.91 -4.26 15.44
C ALA A 154 -0.31 -3.44 14.28
N GLY A 155 -1.08 -3.14 13.24
CA GLY A 155 -0.67 -2.25 12.15
C GLY A 155 -0.28 -0.86 12.65
N ALA A 156 -1.04 -0.29 13.59
CA ALA A 156 -0.74 1.00 14.21
C ALA A 156 0.54 0.98 15.03
N ILE A 157 0.79 -0.10 15.80
CA ILE A 157 2.06 -0.27 16.51
C ILE A 157 3.22 -0.32 15.53
N ILE A 158 3.14 -1.15 14.47
CA ILE A 158 4.21 -1.28 13.48
C ILE A 158 4.50 0.07 12.81
N TRP A 159 3.44 0.81 12.45
CA TRP A 159 3.57 2.14 11.89
C TRP A 159 4.31 3.09 12.84
N GLN A 160 3.86 3.21 14.08
CA GLN A 160 4.50 4.10 15.06
C GLN A 160 5.94 3.71 15.38
N THR A 161 6.22 2.40 15.46
CA THR A 161 7.59 1.90 15.58
C THR A 161 8.43 2.28 14.37
N SER A 162 7.89 2.21 13.14
CA SER A 162 8.62 2.60 11.94
C SER A 162 8.95 4.10 11.90
N GLU A 163 8.03 4.96 12.37
CA GLU A 163 8.29 6.40 12.51
C GLU A 163 9.39 6.67 13.55
N GLY A 164 9.29 6.04 14.72
CA GLY A 164 10.29 6.18 15.78
C GLY A 164 11.67 5.68 15.38
N LEU A 165 11.77 4.53 14.70
CA LEU A 165 13.03 4.01 14.19
C LEU A 165 13.61 4.90 13.09
N SER A 166 12.77 5.46 12.21
CA SER A 166 13.23 6.40 11.19
C SER A 166 13.84 7.66 11.81
N ALA A 167 13.21 8.20 12.87
CA ALA A 167 13.75 9.32 13.61
C ALA A 167 15.06 8.97 14.34
N LEU A 168 15.11 7.83 15.05
CA LEU A 168 16.31 7.38 15.77
C LEU A 168 17.50 7.13 14.84
N ALA A 169 17.25 6.57 13.67
CA ALA A 169 18.28 6.32 12.66
C ALA A 169 18.56 7.54 11.76
N SER A 170 17.94 8.70 12.04
CA SER A 170 18.07 9.92 11.22
C SER A 170 17.83 9.68 9.74
N LEU A 171 16.87 8.80 9.42
CA LEU A 171 16.49 8.54 8.04
C LEU A 171 15.74 9.74 7.49
N SER A 172 15.90 10.02 6.20
CA SER A 172 15.27 11.16 5.54
C SER A 172 13.74 11.18 5.68
N GLY A 173 13.09 10.03 5.93
CA GLY A 173 11.65 9.94 6.18
C GLY A 173 11.18 10.64 7.44
N ALA A 174 12.08 10.97 8.38
CA ALA A 174 11.73 11.75 9.58
C ALA A 174 11.34 13.21 9.24
N ASP A 175 11.90 13.78 8.17
CA ASP A 175 11.69 15.18 7.77
C ASP A 175 10.56 15.38 6.76
N ARG A 176 9.84 14.31 6.40
CA ARG A 176 8.77 14.37 5.40
C ARG A 176 7.51 15.04 5.96
N ARG A 177 6.70 15.63 5.08
CA ARG A 177 5.33 16.06 5.44
C ARG A 177 4.43 14.85 5.67
N PHE A 178 3.30 15.06 6.36
CA PHE A 178 2.31 13.99 6.60
C PHE A 178 1.76 13.37 5.30
N THR A 179 1.78 14.12 4.19
CA THR A 179 1.42 13.67 2.84
C THR A 179 2.47 12.77 2.19
N GLY A 180 3.62 12.56 2.84
CA GLY A 180 4.77 11.85 2.29
C GLY A 180 5.63 12.67 1.32
N SER A 181 5.27 13.94 1.06
CA SER A 181 6.08 14.85 0.25
C SER A 181 7.29 15.35 1.03
N ARG A 182 8.36 15.66 0.30
CA ARG A 182 9.63 16.12 0.85
C ARG A 182 9.89 17.55 0.39
N GLU A 183 10.60 18.31 1.22
CA GLU A 183 11.09 19.63 0.83
C GLU A 183 12.29 19.45 -0.09
N GLU A 184 12.36 20.25 -1.17
CA GLU A 184 13.44 20.18 -2.13
C GLU A 184 13.67 21.54 -2.78
N GLY A 185 14.92 22.02 -2.72
CA GLY A 185 15.31 23.27 -3.36
C GLY A 185 14.80 24.53 -2.66
N SER A 186 14.59 24.53 -1.33
CA SER A 186 14.34 25.77 -0.61
C SER A 186 15.53 26.72 -0.75
N PHE A 187 15.21 27.98 -1.05
CA PHE A 187 16.17 29.07 -1.18
C PHE A 187 17.20 28.89 -2.32
N THR A 188 16.94 28.05 -3.33
CA THR A 188 17.82 27.83 -4.49
C THR A 188 17.48 28.70 -5.71
N GLY A 189 16.62 29.71 -5.56
CA GLY A 189 16.24 30.61 -6.65
C GLY A 189 15.33 29.91 -7.67
N ASN A 190 15.71 29.88 -8.95
CA ASN A 190 14.96 29.19 -10.01
C ASN A 190 15.40 27.72 -10.20
N ALA A 191 16.29 27.19 -9.36
CA ALA A 191 16.77 25.80 -9.44
C ALA A 191 15.79 24.82 -8.75
N HIS A 192 14.51 24.92 -9.10
CA HIS A 192 13.49 23.98 -8.64
C HIS A 192 13.49 22.71 -9.51
N PRO A 193 13.18 21.53 -8.96
CA PRO A 193 13.02 20.32 -9.76
C PRO A 193 11.95 20.52 -10.83
N VAL A 194 12.27 20.22 -12.09
CA VAL A 194 11.32 20.23 -13.22
C VAL A 194 10.29 19.12 -12.99
N THR A 195 9.23 19.45 -12.26
CA THR A 195 8.18 18.53 -11.83
C THR A 195 6.80 19.01 -12.26
N ASN A 196 6.69 20.27 -12.69
CA ASN A 196 5.49 20.86 -13.25
C ASN A 196 5.86 21.79 -14.40
N TRP A 197 5.46 21.41 -15.62
CA TRP A 197 5.67 22.16 -16.86
C TRP A 197 5.09 23.58 -16.82
N PHE A 198 4.14 23.85 -15.92
CA PHE A 198 3.54 25.16 -15.74
C PHE A 198 4.53 26.21 -15.18
N LEU A 199 5.63 25.77 -14.59
CA LEU A 199 6.68 26.64 -14.02
C LEU A 199 7.94 26.68 -14.88
N ASP A 200 7.96 25.98 -16.01
CA ASP A 200 9.10 26.00 -16.92
C ASP A 200 9.20 27.37 -17.59
N LYS A 201 10.37 28.00 -17.48
CA LYS A 201 10.69 29.24 -18.19
C LYS A 201 11.43 28.84 -19.48
N THR A 202 10.95 29.33 -20.62
CA THR A 202 11.64 29.25 -21.92
C THR A 202 12.92 30.08 -21.93
#